data_AF-A0A1G1PZI8-F1
#
_entry.id   AF-A0A1G1PZI8-F1
#
_cell.length_a   1.000
_cell.length_b   1.000
_cell.length_c   1.000
_cell.angle_alpha   90.00
_cell.angle_beta   90.00
_cell.angle_gamma   90.00
#
_symmetry.space_group_name_H-M   'P 1'
#
loop_
_entity.id
_entity.type
_entity.pdbx_description
1 polymer ?
#
loop_
_entity_poly.entity_id
_entity_poly.type
_entity_poly.pdbx_seq_one_letter_code
_entity_poly.pdbx_strand_id
1 'polypeptide(L)'
;MKRSFLILTLLFILIHIVNAEEVRGIDTNGDNQVDQWLFTKGSDLVKLEEDFDFDGIVDKRALFFYKNGQKVKVEIDSNMDGKADGWSYHRNDQRYLIESDTNYDGAADYVIDNDKQITLIDSNYDGQMDIKELKDKRSIDSNSDGKFDTEELKTLDLETWLGQERIEYLKNLQIYMRNTHYKQKAGLE
;
A
#
# COMPACT_ATOMS: atom_id res chain seq x y z
N MET A 1 26.66 43.73 16.93
CA MET A 1 25.20 43.69 16.71
C MET A 1 24.81 42.24 16.48
N LYS A 2 24.40 41.52 17.53
CA LYS A 2 23.00 41.14 17.84
C LYS A 2 22.38 40.35 16.66
N ARG A 3 22.47 39.02 16.73
CA ARG A 3 21.42 38.10 17.22
C ARG A 3 20.20 38.11 16.29
N SER A 4 19.95 36.98 15.63
CA SER A 4 18.65 36.45 15.21
C SER A 4 18.71 35.81 13.83
N PHE A 5 19.29 34.61 13.75
CA PHE A 5 18.94 33.67 12.68
C PHE A 5 18.78 32.22 13.18
N LEU A 6 19.03 31.96 14.47
CA LEU A 6 18.89 30.63 15.07
C LEU A 6 17.49 30.34 15.65
N ILE A 7 16.57 31.31 15.65
CA ILE A 7 15.23 31.14 16.25
C ILE A 7 14.22 30.61 15.23
N LEU A 8 14.42 30.82 13.92
CA LEU A 8 13.44 30.42 12.89
C LEU A 8 13.54 28.93 12.49
N THR A 9 14.75 28.35 12.51
CA THR A 9 14.94 26.91 12.26
C THR A 9 14.50 26.06 13.45
N LEU A 10 14.71 26.55 14.67
CA LEU A 10 14.13 25.94 15.87
C LEU A 10 12.60 26.11 15.90
N LEU A 11 12.02 27.20 15.38
CA LEU A 11 10.56 27.33 15.30
C LEU A 11 9.91 26.32 14.33
N PHE A 12 10.57 25.89 13.26
CA PHE A 12 10.03 24.85 12.37
C PHE A 12 10.11 23.44 12.97
N ILE A 13 11.13 23.18 13.80
CA ILE A 13 11.24 21.96 14.60
C ILE A 13 10.29 22.03 15.82
N LEU A 14 9.97 23.23 16.33
CA LEU A 14 9.04 23.45 17.44
C LEU A 14 7.56 23.52 17.01
N ILE A 15 7.26 23.84 15.74
CA ILE A 15 5.88 23.81 15.20
C ILE A 15 5.36 22.37 15.04
N HIS A 16 6.25 21.36 15.01
CA HIS A 16 5.83 19.95 15.07
C HIS A 16 5.58 19.43 16.50
N ILE A 17 5.79 20.25 17.55
CA ILE A 17 5.57 19.84 18.95
C ILE A 17 4.14 20.19 19.44
N VAL A 18 3.16 20.42 18.55
CA VAL A 18 1.76 20.66 18.98
C VAL A 18 0.78 19.72 18.29
N ASN A 19 0.97 18.42 18.48
CA ASN A 19 -0.10 17.43 18.64
C ASN A 19 0.52 16.30 19.46
N ALA A 20 0.14 16.18 20.74
CA ALA A 20 0.71 15.13 21.58
C ALA A 20 0.37 13.76 20.96
N GLU A 21 1.38 13.11 20.39
CA GLU A 21 1.30 11.70 20.03
C GLU A 21 1.31 10.90 21.34
N GLU A 22 0.21 10.19 21.63
CA GLU A 22 0.22 9.24 22.73
C GLU A 22 0.89 7.96 22.23
N VAL A 23 1.90 7.51 22.96
CA VAL A 23 2.62 6.27 22.65
C VAL A 23 2.21 5.20 23.64
N ARG A 24 1.69 4.10 23.12
CA ARG A 24 1.36 2.90 23.91
C ARG A 24 2.26 1.75 23.48
N GLY A 25 3.08 1.28 24.42
CA GLY A 25 3.84 0.04 24.29
C GLY A 25 2.99 -1.18 24.64
N ILE A 26 3.12 -2.25 23.87
CA ILE A 26 2.49 -3.54 24.12
C ILE A 26 3.60 -4.61 24.08
N ASP A 27 3.59 -5.46 25.10
CA ASP A 27 4.34 -6.72 25.16
C ASP A 27 3.35 -7.82 24.74
N THR A 28 3.55 -8.40 23.57
CA THR A 28 2.67 -9.43 23.01
C THR A 28 3.16 -10.85 23.30
N ASN A 29 4.42 -11.04 23.68
CA ASN A 29 5.01 -12.35 23.95
C ASN A 29 5.19 -12.69 25.45
N GLY A 30 5.02 -11.71 26.33
CA GLY A 30 5.09 -11.82 27.79
C GLY A 30 6.51 -11.84 28.38
N ASP A 31 7.52 -11.38 27.65
CA ASP A 31 8.92 -11.37 28.12
C ASP A 31 9.31 -10.11 28.93
N ASN A 32 8.37 -9.19 29.13
CA ASN A 32 8.52 -7.86 29.75
C ASN A 32 9.35 -6.87 28.91
N GLN A 33 9.54 -7.13 27.63
CA GLN A 33 10.04 -6.19 26.65
C GLN A 33 8.86 -5.77 25.76
N VAL A 34 8.84 -4.49 25.37
CA VAL A 34 7.81 -4.00 24.44
C VAL A 34 8.21 -4.45 23.05
N ASP A 35 7.26 -5.03 22.32
CA ASP A 35 7.44 -5.51 20.94
C ASP A 35 6.46 -4.84 19.94
N GLN A 36 5.54 -4.02 20.43
CA GLN A 36 4.73 -3.13 19.60
C GLN A 36 4.59 -1.73 20.20
N TRP A 37 4.68 -0.72 19.34
CA TRP A 37 4.49 0.69 19.69
C TRP A 37 3.41 1.31 18.83
N LEU A 38 2.33 1.75 19.48
CA LEU A 38 1.21 2.44 18.84
C LEU A 38 1.31 3.93 19.12
N PHE A 39 1.25 4.75 18.07
CA PHE A 39 1.28 6.19 18.14
C PHE A 39 -0.07 6.74 17.68
N THR A 40 -0.77 7.46 18.56
CA THR A 40 -2.10 8.00 18.26
C THR A 40 -2.11 9.52 18.30
N LYS A 41 -2.96 10.12 17.47
CA LYS A 41 -3.30 11.54 17.51
C LYS A 41 -4.79 11.67 17.80
N GLY A 42 -5.13 11.91 19.07
CA GLY A 42 -6.53 11.80 19.51
C GLY A 42 -7.00 10.35 19.44
N SER A 43 -8.09 10.09 18.71
CA SER A 43 -8.60 8.72 18.48
C SER A 43 -7.89 7.96 17.37
N ASP A 44 -7.09 8.65 16.55
CA ASP A 44 -6.61 8.09 15.28
C ASP A 44 -5.22 7.49 15.51
N LEU A 45 -5.05 6.21 15.16
CA LEU A 45 -3.74 5.56 15.10
C LEU A 45 -3.00 6.14 13.90
N VAL A 46 -1.86 6.80 14.10
CA VAL A 46 -1.08 7.45 13.03
C VAL A 46 0.18 6.68 12.66
N LYS A 47 0.75 5.91 13.61
CA LYS A 47 1.90 5.04 13.36
C LYS A 47 1.82 3.77 14.22
N LEU A 48 2.27 2.66 13.66
CA LEU A 48 2.50 1.39 14.35
C LEU A 48 3.93 0.93 14.03
N GLU A 49 4.67 0.55 15.05
CA GLU A 49 5.99 -0.10 14.91
C GLU A 49 5.90 -1.46 15.60
N GLU A 50 6.41 -2.51 14.94
CA GLU A 50 6.35 -3.91 15.40
C GLU A 50 7.75 -4.54 15.30
N ASP A 51 8.16 -5.22 16.36
CA ASP A 51 9.29 -6.14 16.45
C ASP A 51 8.69 -7.55 16.58
N PHE A 52 8.69 -8.33 15.50
CA PHE A 52 8.02 -9.63 15.45
C PHE A 52 8.97 -10.80 15.74
N ASP A 53 10.29 -10.57 15.70
CA ASP A 53 11.30 -11.58 16.02
C ASP A 53 11.90 -11.43 17.43
N PHE A 54 11.54 -10.34 18.12
CA PHE A 54 11.85 -10.01 19.50
C PHE A 54 13.35 -9.77 19.75
N ASP A 55 14.08 -9.27 18.75
CA ASP A 55 15.49 -8.93 18.87
C ASP A 55 15.75 -7.52 19.45
N GLY A 56 14.67 -6.73 19.66
CA GLY A 56 14.70 -5.35 20.16
C GLY A 56 14.85 -4.30 19.06
N ILE A 57 14.84 -4.70 17.79
CA ILE A 57 14.86 -3.86 16.60
C ILE A 57 13.47 -3.91 15.97
N VAL A 58 12.95 -2.75 15.58
CA VAL A 58 11.68 -2.70 14.85
C VAL A 58 11.89 -3.34 13.48
N ASP A 59 11.06 -4.31 13.12
CA ASP A 59 11.06 -4.97 11.82
C ASP A 59 10.14 -4.30 10.81
N LYS A 60 9.08 -3.66 11.31
CA LYS A 60 8.03 -3.11 10.46
C LYS A 60 7.48 -1.82 11.04
N ARG A 61 7.32 -0.83 10.16
CA ARG A 61 6.64 0.43 10.44
C ARG A 61 5.44 0.58 9.52
N ALA A 62 4.28 0.93 10.08
CA ALA A 62 3.10 1.33 9.32
C ALA A 62 2.69 2.77 9.65
N LEU A 63 2.44 3.58 8.62
CA LEU A 63 1.90 4.94 8.72
C LEU A 63 0.46 4.98 8.24
N PHE A 64 -0.40 5.65 8.98
CA PHE A 64 -1.85 5.69 8.73
C PHE A 64 -2.28 7.12 8.41
N PHE A 65 -2.95 7.29 7.27
CA PHE A 65 -3.39 8.58 6.77
C PHE A 65 -4.90 8.68 6.76
N TYR A 66 -5.41 9.81 7.23
CA TYR A 66 -6.83 10.07 7.39
C TYR A 66 -7.26 11.32 6.60
N LYS A 67 -8.48 11.30 6.07
CA LYS A 67 -9.14 12.45 5.47
C LYS A 67 -10.55 12.55 6.03
N ASN A 68 -10.90 13.71 6.59
CA ASN A 68 -12.20 13.94 7.23
C ASN A 68 -12.57 12.88 8.27
N GLY A 69 -11.60 12.42 9.07
CA GLY A 69 -11.79 11.40 10.11
C GLY A 69 -11.94 9.96 9.59
N GLN A 70 -11.76 9.71 8.30
CA GLN A 70 -11.77 8.36 7.71
C GLN A 70 -10.37 7.96 7.26
N LYS A 71 -9.95 6.73 7.56
CA LYS A 71 -8.69 6.18 7.07
C LYS A 71 -8.76 6.04 5.56
N VAL A 72 -7.79 6.62 4.86
CA VAL A 72 -7.74 6.63 3.39
C VAL A 72 -6.52 5.91 2.82
N LYS A 73 -5.42 5.84 3.56
CA LYS A 73 -4.18 5.20 3.12
C LYS A 73 -3.42 4.62 4.31
N VAL A 74 -2.75 3.50 4.09
CA VAL A 74 -1.72 2.96 4.97
C VAL A 74 -0.48 2.70 4.13
N GLU A 75 0.68 3.11 4.64
CA GLU A 75 2.01 2.81 4.10
C GLU A 75 2.72 1.85 5.05
N ILE A 76 3.45 0.88 4.52
CA ILE A 76 4.21 -0.12 5.26
C ILE A 76 5.65 -0.07 4.76
N ASP A 77 6.58 0.03 5.70
CA ASP A 77 8.02 -0.14 5.56
C ASP A 77 8.38 -1.40 6.36
N SER A 78 8.63 -2.50 5.67
CA SER A 78 8.91 -3.84 6.22
C SER A 78 10.38 -4.24 6.13
N ASN A 79 11.23 -3.42 5.51
CA ASN A 79 12.68 -3.61 5.46
C ASN A 79 13.46 -2.53 6.24
N MET A 80 12.75 -1.54 6.79
CA MET A 80 13.24 -0.45 7.62
C MET A 80 14.24 0.47 6.93
N ASP A 81 14.17 0.56 5.60
CA ASP A 81 15.01 1.47 4.80
C ASP A 81 14.47 2.91 4.75
N GLY A 82 13.29 3.14 5.36
CA GLY A 82 12.62 4.43 5.42
C GLY A 82 11.73 4.74 4.22
N LYS A 83 11.58 3.81 3.28
CA LYS A 83 10.63 3.87 2.17
C LYS A 83 9.54 2.84 2.40
N ALA A 84 8.36 3.15 1.93
CA ALA A 84 7.29 2.17 1.94
C ALA A 84 7.54 1.13 0.84
N ASP A 85 7.27 -0.13 1.18
CA ASP A 85 7.19 -1.29 0.27
C ASP A 85 5.77 -1.88 0.22
N GLY A 86 4.85 -1.34 1.01
CA GLY A 86 3.44 -1.71 0.98
C GLY A 86 2.51 -0.50 1.06
N TRP A 87 1.47 -0.50 0.24
CA TRP A 87 0.42 0.51 0.26
C TRP A 87 -0.95 -0.14 0.29
N SER A 88 -1.87 0.43 1.08
CA SER A 88 -3.28 0.09 0.97
C SER A 88 -4.16 1.33 1.03
N TYR A 89 -5.15 1.38 0.16
CA TYR A 89 -6.08 2.49 0.03
C TYR A 89 -7.46 2.05 0.49
N HIS A 90 -8.10 2.92 1.27
CA HIS A 90 -9.31 2.60 2.01
C HIS A 90 -10.45 3.53 1.62
N ARG A 91 -11.66 2.98 1.58
CA ARG A 91 -12.93 3.71 1.43
C ARG A 91 -13.96 3.01 2.31
N ASN A 92 -14.64 3.75 3.19
CA ASN A 92 -15.60 3.19 4.15
C ASN A 92 -15.00 2.02 4.98
N ASP A 93 -13.77 2.20 5.46
CA ASP A 93 -13.00 1.21 6.23
C ASP A 93 -12.70 -0.13 5.52
N GLN A 94 -12.91 -0.19 4.20
CA GLN A 94 -12.56 -1.33 3.36
C GLN A 94 -11.39 -1.01 2.44
N ARG A 95 -10.45 -1.95 2.30
CA ARG A 95 -9.36 -1.87 1.33
C ARG A 95 -9.90 -2.09 -0.07
N TYR A 96 -9.81 -1.09 -0.93
CA TYR A 96 -10.19 -1.24 -2.34
C TYR A 96 -8.98 -1.47 -3.25
N LEU A 97 -7.81 -0.96 -2.88
CA LEU A 97 -6.56 -1.13 -3.61
C LEU A 97 -5.42 -1.46 -2.65
N ILE A 98 -4.60 -2.44 -3.01
CA ILE A 98 -3.40 -2.87 -2.27
C ILE A 98 -2.27 -2.98 -3.28
N GLU A 99 -1.12 -2.41 -2.96
CA GLU A 99 0.09 -2.43 -3.77
C GLU A 99 1.25 -2.93 -2.88
N SER A 100 2.15 -3.74 -3.42
CA SER A 100 3.33 -4.24 -2.70
C SER A 100 4.53 -4.32 -3.63
N ASP A 101 5.65 -3.84 -3.13
CA ASP A 101 6.99 -3.92 -3.70
C ASP A 101 7.75 -5.02 -2.94
N THR A 102 7.72 -6.23 -3.47
CA THR A 102 8.30 -7.41 -2.82
C THR A 102 9.79 -7.56 -3.09
N ASN A 103 10.34 -6.80 -4.03
CA ASN A 103 11.76 -6.82 -4.38
C ASN A 103 12.55 -5.58 -3.87
N TYR A 104 11.83 -4.62 -3.28
CA TYR A 104 12.34 -3.36 -2.71
C TYR A 104 13.03 -2.45 -3.73
N ASP A 105 12.55 -2.42 -4.98
CA ASP A 105 13.11 -1.60 -6.05
C ASP A 105 12.48 -0.20 -6.17
N GLY A 106 11.46 0.09 -5.37
CA GLY A 106 10.69 1.33 -5.40
C GLY A 106 9.52 1.29 -6.39
N ALA A 107 9.09 0.11 -6.84
CA ALA A 107 7.88 -0.06 -7.59
C ALA A 107 7.12 -1.31 -7.16
N ALA A 108 5.81 -1.16 -7.03
CA ALA A 108 4.99 -2.30 -6.68
C ALA A 108 4.94 -3.31 -7.83
N ASP A 109 5.37 -4.53 -7.54
CA ASP A 109 5.27 -5.72 -8.40
C ASP A 109 4.03 -6.56 -8.12
N TYR A 110 3.24 -6.20 -7.10
CA TYR A 110 2.01 -6.91 -6.76
C TYR A 110 0.87 -5.93 -6.48
N VAL A 111 -0.26 -6.10 -7.17
CA VAL A 111 -1.44 -5.23 -6.99
C VAL A 111 -2.71 -6.06 -6.84
N ILE A 112 -3.52 -5.75 -5.84
CA ILE A 112 -4.90 -6.25 -5.72
C ILE A 112 -5.85 -5.05 -5.79
N ASP A 113 -6.70 -5.03 -6.80
CA ASP A 113 -7.84 -4.10 -6.88
C ASP A 113 -9.14 -4.89 -6.64
N ASN A 114 -9.72 -4.67 -5.45
CA ASN A 114 -10.94 -5.33 -5.02
C ASN A 114 -12.19 -4.76 -5.70
N ASP A 115 -12.19 -3.48 -6.08
CA ASP A 115 -13.31 -2.85 -6.80
C ASP A 115 -13.43 -3.46 -8.21
N LYS A 116 -12.29 -3.68 -8.87
CA LYS A 116 -12.19 -4.32 -10.19
C LYS A 116 -12.08 -5.84 -10.12
N GLN A 117 -11.97 -6.41 -8.93
CA GLN A 117 -11.85 -7.84 -8.67
C GLN A 117 -10.70 -8.49 -9.47
N ILE A 118 -9.56 -7.80 -9.50
CA ILE A 118 -8.38 -8.19 -10.26
C ILE A 118 -7.14 -8.22 -9.36
N THR A 119 -6.29 -9.21 -9.60
CA THR A 119 -4.95 -9.28 -9.03
C THR A 119 -3.96 -9.23 -10.17
N LEU A 120 -2.97 -8.34 -10.06
CA LEU A 120 -1.90 -8.17 -11.02
C LEU A 120 -0.56 -8.48 -10.37
N ILE A 121 0.40 -8.94 -11.18
CA ILE A 121 1.77 -9.23 -10.74
C ILE A 121 2.78 -8.91 -11.85
N ASP A 122 3.90 -8.28 -11.51
CA ASP A 122 5.08 -8.14 -12.37
C ASP A 122 6.14 -9.15 -11.92
N SER A 123 6.01 -10.40 -12.38
CA SER A 123 6.89 -11.49 -11.94
C SER A 123 8.28 -11.44 -12.55
N ASN A 124 8.47 -10.71 -13.66
CA ASN A 124 9.74 -10.59 -14.36
C ASN A 124 10.44 -9.24 -14.11
N TYR A 125 9.80 -8.36 -13.34
CA TYR A 125 10.29 -7.02 -12.96
C TYR A 125 10.62 -6.16 -14.17
N ASP A 126 9.81 -6.25 -15.22
CA ASP A 126 9.99 -5.45 -16.44
C ASP A 126 9.21 -4.12 -16.42
N GLY A 127 8.47 -3.86 -15.34
CA GLY A 127 7.63 -2.69 -15.14
C GLY A 127 6.24 -2.80 -15.77
N GLN A 128 5.90 -3.95 -16.35
CA GLN A 128 4.58 -4.26 -16.89
C GLN A 128 3.91 -5.36 -16.05
N MET A 129 2.81 -4.98 -15.43
CA MET A 129 2.01 -5.89 -14.63
C MET A 129 1.20 -6.86 -15.51
N ASP A 130 1.25 -8.15 -15.19
CA ASP A 130 0.44 -9.22 -15.77
C ASP A 130 -0.79 -9.54 -14.91
N ILE A 131 -1.86 -10.05 -15.52
CA ILE A 131 -3.05 -10.49 -14.79
C ILE A 131 -2.79 -11.85 -14.14
N LYS A 132 -2.76 -11.88 -12.80
CA LYS A 132 -2.66 -13.11 -12.01
C LYS A 132 -4.03 -13.76 -11.79
N GLU A 133 -5.05 -12.97 -11.46
CA GLU A 133 -6.39 -13.46 -11.15
C GLU A 133 -7.45 -12.44 -11.57
N LEU A 134 -8.57 -12.91 -12.14
CA LEU A 134 -9.82 -12.14 -12.24
C LEU A 134 -10.97 -12.95 -11.63
N LYS A 135 -11.64 -12.39 -10.63
CA LYS A 135 -12.72 -13.09 -9.89
C LYS A 135 -14.10 -12.92 -10.50
N ASP A 136 -14.32 -11.85 -11.27
CA ASP A 136 -15.58 -11.60 -11.95
C ASP A 136 -15.70 -12.42 -13.26
N LYS A 137 -15.68 -13.75 -13.12
CA LYS A 137 -15.84 -14.71 -14.23
C LYS A 137 -17.30 -14.92 -14.65
N ARG A 138 -18.24 -14.12 -14.13
CA ARG A 138 -19.69 -14.25 -14.37
C ARG A 138 -20.12 -14.03 -15.82
N SER A 139 -19.21 -13.59 -16.70
CA SER A 139 -19.42 -13.55 -18.15
C SER A 139 -19.01 -14.83 -18.88
N ILE A 140 -18.51 -15.86 -18.18
CA ILE A 140 -17.89 -17.04 -18.82
C ILE A 140 -18.71 -18.32 -18.61
N ASP A 141 -19.46 -18.46 -17.50
CA ASP A 141 -20.41 -19.57 -17.31
C ASP A 141 -21.73 -19.26 -18.04
N SER A 142 -21.66 -19.18 -19.36
CA SER A 142 -22.80 -18.83 -20.22
C SER A 142 -23.93 -19.86 -20.13
N ASN A 143 -23.62 -21.09 -19.73
CA ASN A 143 -24.57 -22.19 -19.61
C ASN A 143 -25.05 -22.43 -18.16
N SER A 144 -24.52 -21.70 -17.18
CA SER A 144 -24.87 -21.76 -15.74
C SER A 144 -24.68 -23.14 -15.11
N ASP A 145 -23.71 -23.91 -15.59
CA ASP A 145 -23.46 -25.28 -15.10
C ASP A 145 -22.47 -25.33 -13.91
N GLY A 146 -21.89 -24.19 -13.55
CA GLY A 146 -20.96 -24.06 -12.42
C GLY A 146 -19.56 -24.60 -12.70
N LYS A 147 -19.20 -24.91 -13.94
CA LYS A 147 -17.87 -25.34 -14.39
C LYS A 147 -17.40 -24.48 -15.56
N PHE A 148 -16.10 -24.21 -15.60
CA PHE A 148 -15.49 -23.52 -16.75
C PHE A 148 -14.92 -24.55 -17.71
N ASP A 149 -15.40 -24.58 -18.94
CA ASP A 149 -14.91 -25.50 -19.96
C ASP A 149 -13.74 -24.89 -20.75
N THR A 150 -12.76 -25.73 -21.06
CA THR A 150 -11.51 -25.34 -21.74
C THR A 150 -11.70 -24.69 -23.12
N GLU A 151 -12.88 -24.82 -23.75
CA GLU A 151 -13.19 -24.22 -25.04
C GLU A 151 -13.73 -22.78 -24.93
N GLU A 152 -14.38 -22.42 -23.82
CA GLU A 152 -14.87 -21.06 -23.56
C GLU A 152 -13.70 -20.11 -23.23
N LEU A 153 -12.65 -20.64 -22.60
CA LEU A 153 -11.41 -19.92 -22.33
C LEU A 153 -10.55 -19.67 -23.59
N LYS A 154 -10.71 -20.48 -24.65
CA LYS A 154 -9.91 -20.36 -25.89
C LYS A 154 -10.42 -19.27 -26.84
N THR A 155 -11.69 -18.89 -26.73
CA THR A 155 -12.32 -17.86 -27.59
C THR A 155 -12.34 -16.48 -26.93
N LEU A 156 -11.75 -16.38 -25.73
CA LEU A 156 -11.74 -15.19 -24.91
C LEU A 156 -10.70 -14.18 -25.43
N ASP A 157 -11.12 -13.35 -26.37
CA ASP A 157 -10.43 -12.08 -26.61
C ASP A 157 -10.51 -11.25 -25.32
N LEU A 158 -9.34 -10.97 -24.72
CA LEU A 158 -9.23 -10.19 -23.49
C LEU A 158 -9.87 -8.81 -23.64
N GLU A 159 -9.89 -8.23 -24.86
CA GLU A 159 -10.56 -6.94 -25.07
C GLU A 159 -12.09 -7.06 -24.97
N THR A 160 -12.66 -8.09 -25.58
CA THR A 160 -14.10 -8.38 -25.49
C THR A 160 -14.52 -8.77 -24.07
N TRP A 161 -13.67 -9.48 -23.32
CA TRP A 161 -13.99 -9.99 -21.98
C TRP A 161 -13.82 -8.98 -20.84
N LEU A 162 -12.75 -8.18 -20.86
CA LEU A 162 -12.55 -7.11 -19.88
C LEU A 162 -13.54 -5.96 -20.12
N GLY A 163 -13.95 -5.76 -21.37
CA GLY A 163 -14.70 -4.58 -21.78
C GLY A 163 -13.82 -3.33 -21.81
N GLN A 164 -14.20 -2.36 -22.64
CA GLN A 164 -13.39 -1.16 -22.91
C GLN A 164 -13.00 -0.40 -21.62
N GLU A 165 -13.88 -0.34 -20.63
CA GLU A 165 -13.60 0.34 -19.36
C GLU A 165 -12.45 -0.31 -18.58
N ARG A 166 -12.40 -1.65 -18.48
CA ARG A 166 -11.33 -2.34 -17.75
C ARG A 166 -10.01 -2.32 -18.51
N ILE A 167 -10.04 -2.40 -19.84
CA ILE A 167 -8.82 -2.23 -20.67
C ILE A 167 -8.22 -0.85 -20.45
N GLU A 168 -9.04 0.19 -20.50
CA GLU A 168 -8.59 1.56 -20.30
C GLU A 168 -8.05 1.75 -18.88
N TYR A 169 -8.71 1.15 -17.88
CA TYR A 169 -8.20 1.09 -16.52
C TYR A 169 -6.80 0.45 -16.45
N LEU A 170 -6.60 -0.73 -17.07
CA LEU A 170 -5.30 -1.42 -17.05
C LEU A 170 -4.20 -0.60 -17.72
N LYS A 171 -4.49 0.05 -18.86
CA LYS A 171 -3.53 0.94 -19.53
C LYS A 171 -3.13 2.10 -18.63
N ASN A 172 -4.10 2.74 -17.98
CA ASN A 172 -3.85 3.86 -17.08
C ASN A 172 -3.08 3.41 -15.82
N LEU A 173 -3.38 2.23 -15.30
CA LEU A 173 -2.67 1.64 -14.17
C LEU A 173 -1.21 1.34 -14.53
N GLN A 174 -0.94 0.69 -15.67
CA GLN A 174 0.44 0.46 -16.13
C GLN A 174 1.23 1.77 -16.30
N ILE A 175 0.59 2.82 -16.81
CA ILE A 175 1.21 4.17 -16.89
C ILE A 175 1.51 4.72 -15.50
N TYR A 176 0.56 4.61 -14.56
CA TYR A 176 0.73 5.05 -13.19
C TYR A 176 1.91 4.33 -12.51
N MET A 177 1.94 3.00 -12.55
CA MET A 177 3.00 2.18 -11.93
C MET A 177 4.38 2.54 -12.48
N ARG A 178 4.49 2.67 -13.81
CA ARG A 178 5.72 3.10 -14.48
C ARG A 178 6.16 4.49 -14.04
N ASN A 179 5.24 5.44 -13.91
CA ASN A 179 5.58 6.79 -13.47
C ASN A 179 6.01 6.83 -12.00
N THR A 180 5.38 6.04 -11.14
CA THR A 180 5.77 5.90 -9.73
C THR A 180 7.17 5.31 -9.63
N HIS A 181 7.45 4.21 -10.34
CA HIS A 181 8.80 3.62 -10.45
C HIS A 181 9.85 4.67 -10.83
N TYR A 182 9.58 5.49 -11.86
CA TYR A 182 10.53 6.54 -12.28
C TYR A 182 10.68 7.68 -11.26
N LYS A 183 9.61 8.10 -10.58
CA LYS A 183 9.69 9.15 -9.55
C LYS A 183 10.51 8.69 -8.36
N GLN A 184 10.31 7.46 -7.89
CA GLN A 184 11.04 6.90 -6.76
C GLN A 184 12.52 6.67 -7.10
N LYS A 185 12.82 6.12 -8.29
CA LYS A 185 14.19 5.97 -8.78
C LYS A 185 14.93 7.31 -8.93
N ALA A 186 14.21 8.37 -9.25
CA ALA A 186 14.76 9.72 -9.35
C ALA A 186 14.88 10.44 -7.98
N GLY A 187 14.36 9.85 -6.89
CA GLY A 187 14.33 10.48 -5.56
C GLY A 187 13.42 11.70 -5.49
N LEU A 188 12.29 11.70 -6.23
CA LEU A 188 11.40 12.85 -6.41
C LEU A 188 10.09 12.77 -5.60
N GLU A 189 10.10 12.15 -4.42
CA GLU A 189 8.93 12.07 -3.52
C GLU A 189 8.82 13.25 -2.54
#